data_AF-A0A533SEH2-F1
#
_entry.id   AF-A0A533SEH2-F1
#
_cell.length_a   1.000
_cell.length_b   1.000
_cell.length_c   1.000
_cell.angle_alpha   90.00
_cell.angle_beta   90.00
_cell.angle_gamma   90.00
#
_symmetry.space_group_name_H-M   'P 1'
#
loop_
_entity.id
_entity.type
_entity.pdbx_description
1 polymer ?
#
loop_
_entity_poly.entity_id
_entity_poly.type
_entity_poly.pdbx_seq_one_letter_code
_entity_poly.pdbx_strand_id
1 'polypeptide(L)'
;LKAGRSEAGARAVQLHTGSLAGSDRVTDGALRQVGVIRVYDTYELLDAARVLAFLPPIYDRRVAVLTNGGGWGIIASDFIESTGRGIGARLAVLSEETKQKIASTAVAFAAVRNPIDLTGSLNNAMCDAALAALQDDPEVDVILYTLGFQAPAVDEGLVDIIIHWAKNGKKPLIVVPVGSDIVLSAMQKFNAAGVPAYTTIWRGVQAIDTLAKRGEILQKIKAMQADVAPVAATTPQPTLLAGVPVAEHEVKAALRELGVNVPKSITLHAGESVTPVPLNYPLVVKISASDILHKTEQKGVLLGIRDQAELEAAVADMRSRFATGDILVEEMEGRGMEMIVGLVRDSTFGLSIMCGLGGTTAELYQDVAFRKLPITRRDADEMLRELKGHKLLEGFRGIKADR
;
A
#
# COMPACT_ATOMS: atom_id res chain seq x y z
N LEU A 1 6.29 -13.09 -9.31
CA LEU A 1 7.67 -12.56 -9.44
C LEU A 1 7.79 -11.85 -10.79
N LYS A 2 8.20 -10.57 -10.83
CA LYS A 2 8.37 -9.78 -12.08
C LYS A 2 9.87 -9.58 -12.34
N ALA A 3 10.35 -9.99 -13.51
CA ALA A 3 11.68 -9.69 -14.01
C ALA A 3 11.73 -8.28 -14.64
N GLY A 4 12.93 -7.74 -14.85
CA GLY A 4 13.11 -6.42 -15.48
C GLY A 4 12.50 -5.27 -14.69
N ARG A 5 12.94 -5.12 -13.43
CA ARG A 5 12.43 -4.13 -12.46
C ARG A 5 13.32 -2.89 -12.34
N SER A 6 14.64 -3.09 -12.40
CA SER A 6 15.63 -2.03 -12.58
C SER A 6 15.78 -1.71 -14.07
N GLU A 7 16.32 -0.55 -14.41
CA GLU A 7 16.61 -0.20 -15.80
C GLU A 7 17.50 -1.24 -16.50
N ALA A 8 18.53 -1.74 -15.81
CA ALA A 8 19.42 -2.77 -16.35
C ALA A 8 18.67 -4.07 -16.65
N GLY A 9 17.76 -4.49 -15.76
CA GLY A 9 16.89 -5.63 -16.00
C GLY A 9 15.87 -5.37 -17.13
N ALA A 10 15.34 -4.16 -17.23
CA ALA A 10 14.40 -3.78 -18.29
C ALA A 10 15.09 -3.83 -19.68
N ARG A 11 16.33 -3.32 -19.78
CA ARG A 11 17.18 -3.46 -20.98
C ARG A 11 17.46 -4.94 -21.30
N ALA A 12 17.75 -5.77 -20.30
CA ALA A 12 17.97 -7.20 -20.51
C ALA A 12 16.70 -7.93 -21.03
N VAL A 13 15.51 -7.58 -20.51
CA VAL A 13 14.23 -8.07 -21.04
C VAL A 13 14.04 -7.65 -22.49
N GLN A 14 14.29 -6.37 -22.82
CA GLN A 14 14.18 -5.87 -24.20
C GLN A 14 15.09 -6.62 -25.18
N LEU A 15 16.34 -6.91 -24.79
CA LEU A 15 17.27 -7.71 -25.60
C LEU A 15 16.81 -9.17 -25.75
N HIS A 16 16.16 -9.76 -24.74
CA HIS A 16 15.70 -11.14 -24.76
C HIS A 16 14.38 -11.35 -25.52
N THR A 17 13.46 -10.38 -25.49
CA THR A 17 12.10 -10.53 -26.05
C THR A 17 11.80 -9.62 -27.24
N GLY A 18 12.68 -8.66 -27.55
CA GLY A 18 12.45 -7.64 -28.57
C GLY A 18 11.39 -6.58 -28.20
N SER A 19 10.80 -6.66 -27.00
CA SER A 19 9.71 -5.77 -26.56
C SER A 19 10.17 -4.74 -25.53
N LEU A 20 9.60 -3.53 -25.60
CA LEU A 20 9.82 -2.48 -24.59
C LEU A 20 9.20 -2.90 -23.25
N ALA A 21 10.03 -3.09 -22.22
CA ALA A 21 9.57 -3.33 -20.87
C ALA A 21 8.86 -2.09 -20.31
N GLY A 22 7.58 -2.22 -19.93
CA GLY A 22 6.82 -1.16 -19.26
C GLY A 22 7.39 -0.81 -17.88
N SER A 23 6.96 0.34 -17.36
CA SER A 23 7.43 0.88 -16.08
C SER A 23 7.14 -0.08 -14.92
N ASP A 24 8.14 -0.35 -14.08
CA ASP A 24 7.95 -1.26 -12.94
C ASP A 24 6.98 -0.69 -11.88
N ARG A 25 6.85 0.65 -11.82
CA ARG A 25 5.90 1.36 -10.95
C ARG A 25 4.47 1.26 -11.46
N VAL A 26 4.28 1.40 -12.77
CA VAL A 26 2.96 1.20 -13.41
C VAL A 26 2.57 -0.28 -13.31
N THR A 27 3.53 -1.19 -13.51
CA THR A 27 3.34 -2.63 -13.30
C THR A 27 2.92 -2.92 -11.85
N ASP A 28 3.57 -2.31 -10.84
CA ASP A 28 3.20 -2.49 -9.43
C ASP A 28 1.75 -2.06 -9.17
N GLY A 29 1.42 -0.84 -9.60
CA GLY A 29 0.08 -0.27 -9.47
C GLY A 29 -1.00 -1.12 -10.13
N ALA A 30 -0.76 -1.57 -11.38
CA ALA A 30 -1.69 -2.41 -12.12
C ALA A 30 -1.87 -3.81 -11.51
N LEU A 31 -0.79 -4.45 -11.03
CA LEU A 31 -0.85 -5.74 -10.34
C LEU A 31 -1.59 -5.63 -9.01
N ARG A 32 -1.31 -4.58 -8.23
CA ARG A 32 -1.97 -4.32 -6.96
C ARG A 32 -3.46 -4.00 -7.14
N GLN A 33 -3.83 -3.23 -8.17
CA GLN A 33 -5.21 -2.87 -8.50
C GLN A 33 -6.12 -4.11 -8.58
N VAL A 34 -5.62 -5.18 -9.22
CA VAL A 34 -6.33 -6.46 -9.42
C VAL A 34 -6.03 -7.52 -8.35
N GLY A 35 -5.34 -7.15 -7.26
CA GLY A 35 -5.09 -8.05 -6.14
C GLY A 35 -4.00 -9.10 -6.36
N VAL A 36 -3.00 -8.85 -7.19
CA VAL A 36 -1.83 -9.74 -7.30
C VAL A 36 -0.85 -9.45 -6.16
N ILE A 37 -0.58 -10.45 -5.33
CA ILE A 37 0.48 -10.40 -4.32
C ILE A 37 1.84 -10.43 -5.04
N ARG A 38 2.58 -9.33 -4.93
CA ARG A 38 3.91 -9.20 -5.53
C ARG A 38 4.99 -9.75 -4.61
N VAL A 39 5.89 -10.53 -5.22
CA VAL A 39 7.08 -11.14 -4.60
C VAL A 39 8.34 -10.76 -5.38
N TYR A 40 9.46 -10.71 -4.68
CA TYR A 40 10.70 -10.04 -5.08
C TYR A 40 11.86 -11.00 -5.36
N ASP A 41 11.80 -12.23 -4.83
CA ASP A 41 12.71 -13.33 -5.17
C ASP A 41 11.99 -14.69 -5.32
N THR A 42 12.76 -15.76 -5.51
CA THR A 42 12.26 -17.13 -5.71
C THR A 42 11.83 -17.84 -4.43
N TYR A 43 12.41 -17.50 -3.27
CA TYR A 43 11.97 -18.03 -1.97
C TYR A 43 10.61 -17.43 -1.61
N GLU A 44 10.45 -16.11 -1.70
CA GLU A 44 9.15 -15.45 -1.49
C GLU A 44 8.07 -16.01 -2.42
N LEU A 45 8.40 -16.29 -3.68
CA LEU A 45 7.46 -16.91 -4.63
C LEU A 45 7.01 -18.30 -4.17
N LEU A 46 7.95 -19.17 -3.78
CA LEU A 46 7.66 -20.53 -3.34
C LEU A 46 6.94 -20.55 -1.98
N ASP A 47 7.24 -19.61 -1.10
CA ASP A 47 6.64 -19.51 0.23
C ASP A 47 5.21 -18.96 0.18
N ALA A 48 5.00 -17.91 -0.61
CA ALA A 48 3.65 -17.41 -0.88
C ALA A 48 2.81 -18.49 -1.58
N ALA A 49 3.36 -19.19 -2.58
CA ALA A 49 2.66 -20.30 -3.23
C ALA A 49 2.31 -21.42 -2.24
N ARG A 50 3.24 -21.82 -1.36
CA ARG A 50 3.01 -22.85 -0.33
C ARG A 50 1.86 -22.46 0.61
N VAL A 51 1.88 -21.25 1.18
CA VAL A 51 0.85 -20.86 2.15
C VAL A 51 -0.53 -20.71 1.49
N LEU A 52 -0.60 -20.12 0.29
CA LEU A 52 -1.85 -19.88 -0.43
C LEU A 52 -2.50 -21.17 -0.95
N ALA A 53 -1.70 -22.19 -1.25
CA ALA A 53 -2.18 -23.50 -1.72
C ALA A 53 -2.88 -24.32 -0.63
N PHE A 54 -2.42 -24.21 0.63
CA PHE A 54 -2.86 -25.11 1.71
C PHE A 54 -3.70 -24.45 2.81
N LEU A 55 -3.59 -23.13 3.01
CA LEU A 55 -4.28 -22.43 4.11
C LEU A 55 -5.32 -21.40 3.60
N PRO A 56 -6.46 -21.24 4.30
CA PRO A 56 -7.46 -20.23 3.97
C PRO A 56 -6.93 -18.81 4.22
N PRO A 57 -7.54 -17.76 3.63
CA PRO A 57 -7.26 -16.38 4.02
C PRO A 57 -7.50 -16.15 5.51
N ILE A 58 -6.77 -15.19 6.09
CA ILE A 58 -7.13 -14.56 7.38
C ILE A 58 -7.59 -13.14 7.10
N TYR A 59 -8.57 -12.66 7.87
CA TYR A 59 -9.15 -11.32 7.70
C TYR A 59 -8.64 -10.34 8.75
N ASP A 60 -8.20 -10.86 9.89
CA ASP A 60 -7.56 -10.14 10.97
C ASP A 60 -6.15 -10.71 11.21
N ARG A 61 -5.32 -9.95 11.96
CA ARG A 61 -3.87 -10.19 12.11
C ARG A 61 -3.49 -10.52 13.56
N ARG A 62 -4.33 -11.23 14.34
CA ARG A 62 -4.05 -11.65 15.72
C ARG A 62 -3.35 -13.02 15.73
N VAL A 63 -2.04 -13.00 15.97
CA VAL A 63 -1.17 -14.18 15.90
C VAL A 63 -0.96 -14.79 17.29
N ALA A 64 -1.24 -16.08 17.46
CA ALA A 64 -0.74 -16.85 18.60
C ALA A 64 0.63 -17.43 18.26
N VAL A 65 1.64 -17.18 19.09
CA VAL A 65 2.98 -17.76 18.92
C VAL A 65 3.16 -18.87 19.94
N LEU A 66 3.25 -20.12 19.47
CA LEU A 66 3.61 -21.28 20.29
C LEU A 66 5.11 -21.57 20.15
N THR A 67 5.78 -21.88 21.25
CA THR A 67 7.20 -22.25 21.26
C THR A 67 7.59 -23.20 22.38
N ASN A 68 8.72 -23.88 22.21
CA ASN A 68 9.47 -24.56 23.29
C ASN A 68 10.83 -23.90 23.57
N GLY A 69 11.11 -22.74 22.96
CA GLY A 69 12.29 -21.94 23.22
C GLY A 69 11.96 -20.46 23.12
N GLY A 70 11.80 -19.79 24.26
CA GLY A 70 11.36 -18.39 24.35
C GLY A 70 12.14 -17.39 23.48
N GLY A 71 13.42 -17.64 23.19
CA GLY A 71 14.20 -16.82 22.26
C GLY A 71 13.60 -16.75 20.85
N TRP A 72 13.03 -17.85 20.34
CA TRP A 72 12.31 -17.86 19.06
C TRP A 72 10.96 -17.16 19.16
N GLY A 73 10.27 -17.30 20.30
CA GLY A 73 9.03 -16.56 20.58
C GLY A 73 9.23 -15.04 20.61
N ILE A 74 10.33 -14.55 21.19
CA ILE A 74 10.71 -13.13 21.20
C ILE A 74 10.97 -12.64 19.78
N ILE A 75 11.83 -13.33 19.01
CA ILE A 75 12.15 -12.96 17.62
C ILE A 75 10.90 -12.98 16.73
N ALA A 76 10.00 -13.95 16.92
CA ALA A 76 8.73 -13.99 16.23
C ALA A 76 7.85 -12.77 16.57
N SER A 77 7.79 -12.40 17.85
CA SER A 77 7.03 -11.24 18.32
C SER A 77 7.51 -9.93 17.68
N ASP A 78 8.84 -9.72 17.62
CA ASP A 78 9.45 -8.56 16.95
C ASP A 78 9.07 -8.48 15.46
N PHE A 79 9.13 -9.61 14.75
CA PHE A 79 8.74 -9.68 13.33
C PHE A 79 7.22 -9.54 13.10
N ILE A 80 6.40 -9.95 14.06
CA ILE A 80 4.93 -9.82 13.99
C ILE A 80 4.53 -8.36 14.17
N GLU A 81 4.96 -7.70 15.25
CA GLU A 81 4.45 -6.37 15.61
C GLU A 81 5.20 -5.20 14.97
N SER A 82 6.46 -5.37 14.55
CA SER A 82 7.22 -4.29 13.91
C SER A 82 6.58 -3.85 12.58
N THR A 83 6.47 -2.54 12.37
CA THR A 83 6.01 -1.95 11.11
C THR A 83 7.15 -1.61 10.14
N GLY A 84 8.41 -1.65 10.60
CA GLY A 84 9.59 -1.29 9.81
C GLY A 84 10.41 -2.48 9.31
N ARG A 85 10.52 -3.54 10.11
CA ARG A 85 11.18 -4.81 9.75
C ARG A 85 10.30 -6.03 10.06
N GLY A 86 8.99 -5.82 10.18
CA GLY A 86 8.00 -6.84 10.48
C GLY A 86 6.79 -6.72 9.55
N ILE A 87 5.66 -7.30 9.97
CA ILE A 87 4.40 -7.32 9.19
C ILE A 87 3.27 -6.45 9.77
N GLY A 88 3.54 -5.69 10.85
CA GLY A 88 2.54 -4.83 11.50
C GLY A 88 1.28 -5.56 11.98
N ALA A 89 1.39 -6.85 12.27
CA ALA A 89 0.37 -7.67 12.90
C ALA A 89 0.36 -7.45 14.43
N ARG A 90 -0.45 -8.21 15.17
CA ARG A 90 -0.53 -8.13 16.62
C ARG A 90 -0.40 -9.51 17.24
N LEU A 91 0.21 -9.60 18.41
CA LEU A 91 0.04 -10.79 19.24
C LEU A 91 -1.41 -10.90 19.74
N ALA A 92 -2.01 -12.07 19.58
CA ALA A 92 -3.31 -12.40 20.14
C ALA A 92 -3.32 -12.28 21.67
N VAL A 93 -4.34 -11.62 22.22
CA VAL A 93 -4.56 -11.53 23.67
C VAL A 93 -5.43 -12.72 24.10
N LEU A 94 -4.78 -13.82 24.45
CA LEU A 94 -5.46 -15.07 24.79
C LEU A 94 -6.49 -14.87 25.92
N SER A 95 -7.60 -15.58 25.83
CA SER A 95 -8.61 -15.67 26.89
C SER A 95 -8.07 -16.37 28.14
N GLU A 96 -8.67 -16.09 29.30
CA GLU A 96 -8.33 -16.79 30.56
C GLU A 96 -8.63 -18.30 30.48
N GLU A 97 -9.67 -18.70 29.75
CA GLU A 97 -9.99 -20.12 29.52
C GLU A 97 -8.86 -20.84 28.78
N THR A 98 -8.34 -20.25 27.71
CA THR A 98 -7.19 -20.78 26.97
C THR A 98 -5.94 -20.86 27.82
N LYS A 99 -5.63 -19.82 28.60
CA LYS A 99 -4.49 -19.83 29.54
C LYS A 99 -4.62 -20.97 30.55
N GLN A 100 -5.81 -21.19 31.11
CA GLN A 100 -6.08 -22.27 32.06
C GLN A 100 -5.96 -23.66 31.41
N LYS A 101 -6.50 -23.86 30.20
CA LYS A 101 -6.36 -25.10 29.44
C LYS A 101 -4.89 -25.45 29.18
N ILE A 102 -4.10 -24.48 28.71
CA ILE A 102 -2.65 -24.65 28.51
C ILE A 102 -1.95 -24.94 29.85
N ALA A 103 -2.21 -24.15 30.88
CA ALA A 103 -1.60 -24.29 32.21
C ALA A 103 -1.89 -25.64 32.89
N SER A 104 -3.00 -26.30 32.55
CA SER A 104 -3.38 -27.61 33.12
C SER A 104 -2.42 -28.75 32.73
N THR A 105 -1.67 -28.59 31.63
CA THR A 105 -0.66 -29.56 31.18
C THR A 105 0.77 -29.01 31.21
N ALA A 106 0.93 -27.69 31.22
CA ALA A 106 2.23 -27.05 31.21
C ALA A 106 2.98 -27.17 32.56
N VAL A 107 4.31 -27.11 32.50
CA VAL A 107 5.15 -27.02 33.71
C VAL A 107 4.98 -25.67 34.40
N ALA A 108 5.12 -25.60 35.73
CA ALA A 108 4.79 -24.42 36.53
C ALA A 108 5.55 -23.12 36.19
N PHE A 109 6.69 -23.23 35.47
CA PHE A 109 7.51 -22.11 35.01
C PHE A 109 7.35 -21.80 33.51
N ALA A 110 6.46 -22.49 32.79
CA ALA A 110 6.11 -22.18 31.41
C ALA A 110 5.36 -20.85 31.29
N ALA A 111 5.54 -20.14 30.17
CA ALA A 111 4.78 -18.94 29.89
C ALA A 111 3.49 -19.28 29.15
N VAL A 112 2.33 -19.15 29.80
CA VAL A 112 1.01 -19.40 29.19
C VAL A 112 0.34 -18.14 28.60
N ARG A 113 1.02 -16.99 28.67
CA ARG A 113 0.68 -15.79 27.88
C ARG A 113 1.30 -15.89 26.48
N ASN A 114 0.87 -15.07 25.54
CA ASN A 114 1.49 -15.00 24.21
C ASN A 114 2.80 -14.16 24.26
N PRO A 115 3.95 -14.60 23.68
CA PRO A 115 4.23 -15.92 23.11
C PRO A 115 4.22 -17.04 24.17
N ILE A 116 3.52 -18.13 23.86
CA ILE A 116 3.35 -19.30 24.71
C ILE A 116 4.64 -20.11 24.68
N ASP A 117 5.43 -20.09 25.76
CA ASP A 117 6.67 -20.85 25.89
C ASP A 117 6.48 -22.05 26.82
N LEU A 118 6.34 -23.23 26.21
CA LEU A 118 6.23 -24.52 26.89
C LEU A 118 7.59 -25.08 27.33
N THR A 119 8.69 -24.38 27.04
CA THR A 119 10.08 -24.68 27.42
C THR A 119 10.62 -25.99 26.83
N GLY A 120 11.90 -26.28 27.04
CA GLY A 120 12.51 -27.57 26.64
C GLY A 120 11.87 -28.81 27.27
N SER A 121 10.95 -28.65 28.24
CA SER A 121 10.12 -29.73 28.79
C SER A 121 8.90 -30.11 27.93
N LEU A 122 8.69 -29.45 26.78
CA LEU A 122 7.62 -29.78 25.83
C LEU A 122 7.56 -31.29 25.53
N ASN A 123 6.36 -31.85 25.64
CA ASN A 123 6.04 -33.20 25.21
C ASN A 123 4.75 -33.22 24.38
N ASN A 124 4.41 -34.40 23.85
CA ASN A 124 3.25 -34.62 22.99
C ASN A 124 1.92 -34.18 23.63
N ALA A 125 1.68 -34.47 24.92
CA ALA A 125 0.43 -34.07 25.60
C ALA A 125 0.33 -32.55 25.82
N MET A 126 1.43 -31.89 26.17
CA MET A 126 1.49 -30.42 26.28
C MET A 126 1.23 -29.75 24.92
N CYS A 127 1.79 -30.30 23.85
CA CYS A 127 1.58 -29.78 22.50
C CYS A 127 0.12 -29.93 22.05
N ASP A 128 -0.47 -31.10 22.25
CA ASP A 128 -1.85 -31.40 21.86
C ASP A 128 -2.84 -30.48 22.60
N ALA A 129 -2.72 -30.38 23.92
CA ALA A 129 -3.55 -29.50 24.74
C ALA A 129 -3.39 -28.01 24.37
N ALA A 130 -2.16 -27.56 24.06
CA ALA A 130 -1.91 -26.19 23.66
C ALA A 130 -2.49 -25.87 22.27
N LEU A 131 -2.30 -26.75 21.28
CA LEU A 131 -2.89 -26.57 19.96
C LEU A 131 -4.43 -26.63 20.02
N ALA A 132 -5.01 -27.55 20.80
CA ALA A 132 -6.46 -27.60 21.03
C ALA A 132 -7.01 -26.27 21.58
N ALA A 133 -6.40 -25.74 22.65
CA ALA A 133 -6.84 -24.48 23.25
C ALA A 133 -6.69 -23.29 22.29
N LEU A 134 -5.54 -23.18 21.60
CA LEU A 134 -5.31 -22.12 20.61
C LEU A 134 -6.21 -22.22 19.39
N GLN A 135 -6.66 -23.43 19.00
CA GLN A 135 -7.61 -23.64 17.91
C GLN A 135 -9.03 -23.18 18.25
N ASP A 136 -9.39 -23.12 19.53
CA ASP A 136 -10.70 -22.65 20.00
C ASP A 136 -10.76 -21.17 20.42
N ASP A 137 -9.64 -20.54 20.81
CA ASP A 137 -9.62 -19.17 21.36
C ASP A 137 -10.14 -18.06 20.39
N PRO A 138 -11.21 -17.31 20.71
CA PRO A 138 -11.79 -16.34 19.77
C PRO A 138 -10.87 -15.16 19.40
N GLU A 139 -9.78 -14.94 20.16
CA GLU A 139 -8.80 -13.87 19.93
C GLU A 139 -7.61 -14.29 19.04
N VAL A 140 -7.62 -15.50 18.51
CA VAL A 140 -6.56 -16.03 17.62
C VAL A 140 -7.10 -16.23 16.20
N ASP A 141 -6.43 -15.62 15.22
CA ASP A 141 -6.75 -15.76 13.78
C ASP A 141 -5.82 -16.75 13.08
N VAL A 142 -4.58 -16.88 13.57
CA VAL A 142 -3.53 -17.75 13.02
C VAL A 142 -2.55 -18.17 14.12
N ILE A 143 -2.04 -19.40 14.04
CA ILE A 143 -1.04 -19.94 14.95
C ILE A 143 0.30 -20.05 14.24
N LEU A 144 1.34 -19.45 14.82
CA LEU A 144 2.75 -19.64 14.43
C LEU A 144 3.44 -20.53 15.47
N TYR A 145 3.88 -21.71 15.08
CA TYR A 145 4.58 -22.63 15.96
C TYR A 145 6.07 -22.67 15.64
N THR A 146 6.89 -22.03 16.48
CA THR A 146 8.36 -22.14 16.42
C THR A 146 8.82 -23.34 17.27
N LEU A 147 9.46 -24.33 16.67
CA LEU A 147 9.73 -25.63 17.33
C LEU A 147 11.19 -26.06 17.18
N GLY A 148 11.89 -26.22 18.31
CA GLY A 148 13.16 -26.91 18.37
C GLY A 148 12.99 -28.40 18.65
N PHE A 149 13.57 -29.27 17.82
CA PHE A 149 13.59 -30.72 18.11
C PHE A 149 14.70 -31.01 19.13
N GLN A 150 14.31 -31.20 20.40
CA GLN A 150 15.21 -31.53 21.50
C GLN A 150 14.89 -32.92 22.05
N ALA A 151 15.84 -33.84 21.93
CA ALA A 151 15.75 -35.16 22.54
C ALA A 151 15.92 -35.07 24.07
N PRO A 152 15.26 -35.93 24.87
CA PRO A 152 14.42 -37.07 24.45
C PRO A 152 12.92 -36.73 24.32
N ALA A 153 12.49 -35.51 24.64
CA ALA A 153 11.06 -35.19 24.82
C ALA A 153 10.29 -34.89 23.52
N VAL A 154 10.99 -34.52 22.44
CA VAL A 154 10.41 -34.28 21.12
C VAL A 154 10.73 -35.46 20.19
N ASP A 155 9.69 -36.23 19.83
CA ASP A 155 9.78 -37.42 18.96
C ASP A 155 8.94 -37.27 17.67
N GLU A 156 8.78 -38.35 16.91
CA GLU A 156 7.97 -38.35 15.69
C GLU A 156 6.47 -38.11 15.95
N GLY A 157 5.96 -38.48 17.14
CA GLY A 157 4.56 -38.28 17.50
C GLY A 157 4.16 -36.80 17.58
N LEU A 158 5.12 -35.92 17.90
CA LEU A 158 4.90 -34.47 17.86
C LEU A 158 4.59 -33.98 16.44
N VAL A 159 5.23 -34.57 15.42
CA VAL A 159 5.00 -34.24 14.01
C VAL A 159 3.58 -34.62 13.60
N ASP A 160 3.12 -35.80 14.04
CA ASP A 160 1.77 -36.29 13.75
C ASP A 160 0.68 -35.45 14.45
N ILE A 161 0.92 -34.99 15.68
CA ILE A 161 0.03 -34.07 16.42
C ILE A 161 -0.07 -32.71 15.68
N ILE A 162 1.06 -32.16 15.24
CA ILE A 162 1.08 -30.91 14.47
C ILE A 162 0.34 -31.08 13.14
N ILE A 163 0.52 -32.20 12.44
CA ILE A 163 -0.22 -32.52 11.20
C ILE A 163 -1.71 -32.69 11.47
N HIS A 164 -2.10 -33.32 12.57
CA HIS A 164 -3.50 -33.45 12.97
C HIS A 164 -4.16 -32.08 13.15
N TRP A 165 -3.57 -31.19 13.94
CA TRP A 165 -4.12 -29.86 14.20
C TRP A 165 -4.05 -28.93 12.99
N ALA A 166 -3.04 -29.05 12.12
CA ALA A 166 -2.98 -28.29 10.88
C ALA A 166 -4.09 -28.66 9.87
N LYS A 167 -4.58 -29.91 9.90
CA LYS A 167 -5.62 -30.41 9.00
C LYS A 167 -7.05 -30.28 9.55
N ASN A 168 -7.22 -30.52 10.85
CA ASN A 168 -8.53 -30.63 11.49
C ASN A 168 -8.88 -29.42 12.37
N GLY A 169 -7.91 -28.53 12.63
CA GLY A 169 -8.11 -27.30 13.37
C GLY A 169 -8.95 -26.25 12.61
N LYS A 170 -9.53 -25.31 13.36
CA LYS A 170 -10.38 -24.23 12.83
C LYS A 170 -9.56 -23.08 12.21
N LYS A 171 -8.29 -22.95 12.60
CA LYS A 171 -7.41 -21.83 12.30
C LYS A 171 -6.15 -22.30 11.57
N PRO A 172 -5.61 -21.48 10.66
CA PRO A 172 -4.34 -21.76 10.00
C PRO A 172 -3.21 -21.97 11.00
N LEU A 173 -2.42 -23.03 10.79
CA LEU A 173 -1.21 -23.34 11.55
C LEU A 173 0.00 -23.28 10.61
N ILE A 174 0.96 -22.43 10.94
CA ILE A 174 2.23 -22.26 10.23
C ILE A 174 3.36 -22.72 11.17
N VAL A 175 4.24 -23.58 10.67
CA VAL A 175 5.30 -24.20 11.48
C VAL A 175 6.66 -23.64 11.09
N VAL A 176 7.52 -23.37 12.07
CA VAL A 176 8.91 -22.98 11.89
C VAL A 176 9.77 -23.91 12.73
N PRO A 177 10.14 -25.09 12.19
CA PRO A 177 11.03 -26.00 12.90
C PRO A 177 12.50 -25.54 12.78
N VAL A 178 13.24 -25.60 13.88
CA VAL A 178 14.62 -25.11 14.02
C VAL A 178 15.53 -26.23 14.50
N GLY A 179 16.57 -26.56 13.72
CA GLY A 179 17.46 -27.70 13.98
C GLY A 179 18.15 -28.22 12.71
N SER A 180 18.74 -29.42 12.79
CA SER A 180 19.40 -30.11 11.66
C SER A 180 18.57 -31.28 11.11
N ASP A 181 19.10 -32.51 11.11
CA ASP A 181 18.60 -33.62 10.27
C ASP A 181 17.19 -34.09 10.66
N ILE A 182 16.88 -34.08 11.97
CA ILE A 182 15.53 -34.39 12.49
C ILE A 182 14.50 -33.39 11.93
N VAL A 183 14.88 -32.11 11.84
CA VAL A 183 14.02 -31.06 11.25
C VAL A 183 13.83 -31.27 9.75
N LEU A 184 14.85 -31.76 9.02
CA LEU A 184 14.70 -32.08 7.60
C LEU A 184 13.66 -33.20 7.38
N SER A 185 13.70 -34.26 8.20
CA SER A 185 12.69 -35.34 8.17
C SER A 185 11.29 -34.82 8.52
N ALA A 186 11.15 -34.04 9.60
CA ALA A 186 9.88 -33.44 9.98
C ALA A 186 9.32 -32.50 8.89
N MET A 187 10.18 -31.67 8.28
CA MET A 187 9.83 -30.80 7.15
C MET A 187 9.32 -31.59 5.93
N GLN A 188 9.89 -32.76 5.64
CA GLN A 188 9.39 -33.62 4.56
C GLN A 188 7.98 -34.14 4.90
N LYS A 189 7.76 -34.63 6.13
CA LYS A 189 6.42 -35.06 6.61
C LYS A 189 5.41 -33.92 6.54
N PHE A 190 5.75 -32.72 7.01
CA PHE A 190 4.90 -31.53 6.93
C PHE A 190 4.54 -31.15 5.48
N ASN A 191 5.52 -31.06 4.57
CA ASN A 191 5.25 -30.72 3.16
C ASN A 191 4.38 -31.80 2.48
N ALA A 192 4.64 -33.10 2.72
CA ALA A 192 3.82 -34.19 2.18
C ALA A 192 2.39 -34.18 2.74
N ALA A 193 2.20 -33.71 3.97
CA ALA A 193 0.90 -33.54 4.60
C ALA A 193 0.18 -32.22 4.23
N GLY A 194 0.81 -31.32 3.46
CA GLY A 194 0.26 -30.00 3.13
C GLY A 194 0.31 -28.98 4.27
N VAL A 195 1.18 -29.18 5.27
CA VAL A 195 1.38 -28.24 6.39
C VAL A 195 2.46 -27.23 6.01
N PRO A 196 2.17 -25.91 5.94
CA PRO A 196 3.19 -24.92 5.59
C PRO A 196 4.26 -24.77 6.68
N ALA A 197 5.42 -25.36 6.41
CA ALA A 197 6.58 -25.31 7.29
C ALA A 197 7.74 -24.55 6.64
N TYR A 198 8.43 -23.71 7.43
CA TYR A 198 9.44 -22.75 6.95
C TYR A 198 10.73 -22.83 7.76
N THR A 199 11.89 -22.70 7.08
CA THR A 199 13.21 -22.87 7.72
C THR A 199 13.69 -21.66 8.53
N THR A 200 12.94 -20.55 8.55
CA THR A 200 13.26 -19.37 9.36
C THR A 200 11.98 -18.71 9.88
N ILE A 201 12.09 -18.06 11.05
CA ILE A 201 10.97 -17.35 11.69
C ILE A 201 10.41 -16.28 10.76
N TRP A 202 11.28 -15.49 10.12
CA TRP A 202 10.87 -14.45 9.18
C TRP A 202 10.01 -14.98 8.04
N ARG A 203 10.38 -16.12 7.42
CA ARG A 203 9.60 -16.73 6.32
C ARG A 203 8.22 -17.22 6.79
N GLY A 204 8.14 -17.78 8.00
CA GLY A 204 6.86 -18.12 8.63
C GLY A 204 5.98 -16.90 8.90
N VAL A 205 6.57 -15.78 9.32
CA VAL A 205 5.85 -14.52 9.53
C VAL A 205 5.42 -13.86 8.19
N GLN A 206 6.25 -13.92 7.14
CA GLN A 206 5.84 -13.48 5.79
C GLN A 206 4.68 -14.31 5.22
N ALA A 207 4.58 -15.59 5.58
CA ALA A 207 3.46 -16.45 5.21
C ALA A 207 2.14 -15.98 5.87
N ILE A 208 2.17 -15.49 7.11
CA ILE A 208 1.01 -14.86 7.77
C ILE A 208 0.55 -13.61 7.01
N ASP A 209 1.46 -12.70 6.70
CA ASP A 209 1.14 -11.48 5.94
C ASP A 209 0.60 -11.79 4.53
N THR A 210 1.06 -12.88 3.92
CA THR A 210 0.52 -13.37 2.64
C THR A 210 -0.94 -13.83 2.77
N LEU A 211 -1.31 -14.52 3.86
CA LEU A 211 -2.71 -14.90 4.13
C LEU A 211 -3.59 -13.68 4.46
N ALA A 212 -3.05 -12.69 5.17
CA ALA A 212 -3.78 -11.45 5.47
C ALA A 212 -4.05 -10.63 4.20
N LYS A 213 -3.03 -10.44 3.34
CA LYS A 213 -3.17 -9.84 2.01
C LYS A 213 -4.22 -10.57 1.17
N ARG A 214 -4.25 -11.91 1.20
CA ARG A 214 -5.30 -12.70 0.52
C ARG A 214 -6.70 -12.36 1.05
N GLY A 215 -6.86 -12.21 2.36
CA GLY A 215 -8.13 -11.79 2.98
C GLY A 215 -8.57 -10.41 2.52
N GLU A 216 -7.67 -9.42 2.59
CA GLU A 216 -7.89 -8.05 2.11
C GLU A 216 -8.30 -8.02 0.62
N ILE A 217 -7.62 -8.79 -0.23
CA ILE A 217 -7.92 -8.92 -1.67
C ILE A 217 -9.30 -9.54 -1.90
N LEU A 218 -9.66 -10.61 -1.18
CA LEU A 218 -10.97 -11.25 -1.31
C LEU A 218 -12.11 -10.35 -0.82
N GLN A 219 -11.88 -9.57 0.25
CA GLN A 219 -12.82 -8.53 0.68
C GLN A 219 -12.96 -7.43 -0.39
N LYS A 220 -11.86 -6.97 -1.01
CA LYS A 220 -11.89 -6.02 -2.14
C LYS A 220 -12.74 -6.55 -3.30
N ILE A 221 -12.49 -7.78 -3.75
CA ILE A 221 -13.22 -8.41 -4.86
C ILE A 221 -14.72 -8.53 -4.53
N LYS A 222 -15.07 -8.96 -3.31
CA LYS A 222 -16.47 -9.07 -2.87
C LYS A 222 -17.17 -7.70 -2.84
N ALA A 223 -16.49 -6.66 -2.36
CA ALA A 223 -17.02 -5.29 -2.38
C ALA A 223 -17.22 -4.79 -3.82
N MET A 224 -16.23 -4.98 -4.70
CA MET A 224 -16.34 -4.60 -6.13
C MET A 224 -17.49 -5.30 -6.85
N GLN A 225 -17.85 -6.54 -6.46
CA GLN A 225 -19.01 -7.25 -7.01
C GLN A 225 -20.35 -6.71 -6.49
N ALA A 226 -20.40 -6.15 -5.28
CA ALA A 226 -21.58 -5.48 -4.74
C ALA A 226 -21.75 -4.06 -5.33
N ASP A 227 -20.65 -3.36 -5.60
CA ASP A 227 -20.62 -2.01 -6.15
C ASP A 227 -20.84 -1.95 -7.68
N VAL A 228 -21.22 -3.06 -8.35
CA VAL A 228 -21.58 -3.08 -9.78
C VAL A 228 -23.00 -2.52 -10.00
N ALA A 229 -23.28 -1.34 -9.43
CA ALA A 229 -24.24 -0.43 -10.06
C ALA A 229 -23.59 0.07 -11.37
N PRO A 230 -24.32 0.10 -12.50
CA PRO A 230 -23.78 0.70 -13.70
C PRO A 230 -23.48 2.17 -13.43
N VAL A 231 -22.23 2.59 -13.61
CA VAL A 231 -21.84 4.01 -13.60
C VAL A 231 -22.36 4.64 -14.89
N ALA A 232 -23.69 4.77 -14.97
CA ALA A 232 -24.41 5.61 -15.91
C ALA A 232 -24.37 7.08 -15.45
N ALA A 233 -23.21 7.52 -14.95
CA ALA A 233 -22.92 8.92 -14.85
C ALA A 233 -22.66 9.41 -16.28
N THR A 234 -23.53 10.27 -16.79
CA THR A 234 -23.21 11.11 -17.94
C THR A 234 -22.09 12.06 -17.52
N THR A 235 -20.84 11.59 -17.58
CA THR A 235 -19.67 12.44 -17.39
C THR A 235 -19.79 13.61 -18.36
N PRO A 236 -19.76 14.87 -17.89
CA PRO A 236 -19.78 16.02 -18.77
C PRO A 236 -18.68 15.85 -19.82
N GLN A 237 -19.04 15.96 -21.10
CA GLN A 237 -18.03 16.04 -22.17
C GLN A 237 -17.41 17.43 -22.04
N PRO A 238 -16.11 17.54 -21.67
CA PRO A 238 -15.48 18.85 -21.60
C PRO A 238 -15.44 19.47 -22.99
N THR A 239 -15.53 20.79 -23.05
CA THR A 239 -15.51 21.57 -24.31
C THR A 239 -14.21 21.46 -25.12
N LEU A 240 -13.15 20.86 -24.57
CA LEU A 240 -11.82 20.76 -25.17
C LEU A 240 -11.69 19.62 -26.20
N LEU A 241 -11.04 19.90 -27.33
CA LEU A 241 -10.73 18.92 -28.36
C LEU A 241 -9.40 18.19 -28.06
N ALA A 242 -9.40 16.87 -28.18
CA ALA A 242 -8.21 16.06 -27.93
C ALA A 242 -7.07 16.37 -28.91
N GLY A 243 -5.86 16.61 -28.38
CA GLY A 243 -4.66 16.86 -29.17
C GLY A 243 -4.44 18.33 -29.58
N VAL A 244 -5.36 19.24 -29.23
CA VAL A 244 -5.21 20.68 -29.45
C VAL A 244 -4.56 21.32 -28.21
N PRO A 245 -3.44 22.06 -28.33
CA PRO A 245 -2.92 22.89 -27.25
C PRO A 245 -3.90 24.01 -26.90
N VAL A 246 -4.20 24.18 -25.61
CA VAL A 246 -5.18 25.14 -25.10
C VAL A 246 -4.59 25.94 -23.94
N ALA A 247 -5.11 27.15 -23.71
CA ALA A 247 -4.65 28.05 -22.66
C ALA A 247 -5.12 27.60 -21.26
N GLU A 248 -4.43 28.06 -20.21
CA GLU A 248 -4.69 27.66 -18.82
C GLU A 248 -6.13 27.99 -18.36
N HIS A 249 -6.72 29.05 -18.92
CA HIS A 249 -8.10 29.45 -18.61
C HIS A 249 -9.14 28.47 -19.18
N GLU A 250 -8.92 27.94 -20.39
CA GLU A 250 -9.77 26.93 -21.03
C GLU A 250 -9.69 25.59 -20.27
N VAL A 251 -8.49 25.19 -19.85
CA VAL A 251 -8.29 23.99 -19.01
C VAL A 251 -9.04 24.12 -17.69
N LYS A 252 -8.99 25.28 -17.03
CA LYS A 252 -9.74 25.54 -15.79
C LYS A 252 -11.25 25.58 -16.00
N ALA A 253 -11.73 26.10 -17.13
CA ALA A 253 -13.15 26.04 -17.48
C ALA A 253 -13.62 24.59 -17.61
N ALA A 254 -12.91 23.76 -18.37
CA ALA A 254 -13.22 22.34 -18.55
C ALA A 254 -13.11 21.52 -17.24
N LEU A 255 -12.13 21.83 -16.37
CA LEU A 255 -12.05 21.23 -15.03
C LEU A 255 -13.27 21.59 -14.19
N ARG A 256 -13.75 22.84 -14.25
CA ARG A 256 -14.97 23.29 -13.56
C ARG A 256 -16.23 22.64 -14.13
N GLU A 257 -16.32 22.43 -15.44
CA GLU A 257 -17.40 21.63 -16.10
C GLU A 257 -17.44 20.20 -15.56
N LEU A 258 -16.28 19.62 -15.22
CA LEU A 258 -16.14 18.29 -14.61
C LEU A 258 -16.32 18.28 -13.08
N GLY A 259 -16.67 19.41 -12.46
CA GLY A 259 -16.88 19.54 -11.01
C GLY A 259 -15.59 19.64 -10.18
N VAL A 260 -14.44 19.90 -10.80
CA VAL A 260 -13.19 20.14 -10.08
C VAL A 260 -13.12 21.60 -9.62
N ASN A 261 -12.89 21.81 -8.33
CA ASN A 261 -12.67 23.14 -7.77
C ASN A 261 -11.39 23.75 -8.37
N VAL A 262 -11.52 24.95 -8.95
CA VAL A 262 -10.42 25.76 -9.46
C VAL A 262 -10.60 27.19 -8.94
N PRO A 263 -9.51 27.92 -8.63
CA PRO A 263 -9.64 29.27 -8.07
C PRO A 263 -10.38 30.21 -9.02
N LYS A 264 -11.01 31.26 -8.48
CA LYS A 264 -11.67 32.26 -9.34
C LYS A 264 -10.60 33.06 -10.06
N SER A 265 -10.83 33.29 -11.33
CA SER A 265 -9.90 33.99 -12.20
C SER A 265 -10.63 34.76 -13.29
N ILE A 266 -9.96 35.80 -13.80
CA ILE A 266 -10.33 36.52 -15.01
C ILE A 266 -9.18 36.44 -16.01
N THR A 267 -9.50 36.40 -17.29
CA THR A 267 -8.52 36.57 -18.38
C THR A 267 -8.54 38.04 -18.80
N LEU A 268 -7.38 38.66 -18.87
CA LEU A 268 -7.17 39.97 -19.49
C LEU A 268 -6.50 39.73 -20.85
N HIS A 269 -7.18 40.10 -21.92
CA HIS A 269 -6.67 39.95 -23.27
C HIS A 269 -5.58 40.99 -23.59
N ALA A 270 -4.83 40.75 -24.66
CA ALA A 270 -3.82 41.69 -25.15
C ALA A 270 -4.40 43.10 -25.35
N GLY A 271 -3.85 44.09 -24.62
CA GLY A 271 -4.24 45.50 -24.71
C GLY A 271 -5.35 45.99 -23.77
N GLU A 272 -6.12 45.11 -23.11
CA GLU A 272 -7.23 45.53 -22.21
C GLU A 272 -6.73 46.29 -20.97
N SER A 273 -7.41 47.34 -20.52
CA SER A 273 -7.02 48.04 -19.29
C SER A 273 -7.29 47.19 -18.05
N VAL A 274 -6.37 47.20 -17.08
CA VAL A 274 -6.66 46.67 -15.73
C VAL A 274 -7.77 47.53 -15.13
N THR A 275 -8.86 46.89 -14.71
CA THR A 275 -9.95 47.51 -13.96
C THR A 275 -10.05 46.83 -12.59
N PRO A 276 -10.77 47.41 -11.61
CA PRO A 276 -11.02 46.75 -10.33
C PRO A 276 -11.69 45.39 -10.53
N VAL A 277 -10.95 44.33 -10.21
CA VAL A 277 -11.37 42.95 -10.48
C VAL A 277 -12.32 42.44 -9.40
N PRO A 278 -13.35 41.64 -9.74
CA PRO A 278 -14.28 41.05 -8.76
C PRO A 278 -13.68 39.80 -8.07
N LEU A 279 -12.42 39.90 -7.63
CA LEU A 279 -11.64 38.83 -7.02
C LEU A 279 -11.13 39.26 -5.65
N ASN A 280 -10.94 38.32 -4.73
CA ASN A 280 -10.43 38.57 -3.39
C ASN A 280 -8.89 38.54 -3.37
N TYR A 281 -8.29 39.59 -2.81
CA TYR A 281 -6.84 39.65 -2.58
C TYR A 281 -6.42 38.72 -1.42
N PRO A 282 -5.20 38.13 -1.44
CA PRO A 282 -4.16 38.35 -2.44
C PRO A 282 -4.41 37.63 -3.76
N LEU A 283 -3.87 38.17 -4.85
CA LEU A 283 -4.00 37.64 -6.21
C LEU A 283 -2.67 37.09 -6.75
N VAL A 284 -2.79 36.30 -7.81
CA VAL A 284 -1.68 35.81 -8.65
C VAL A 284 -1.90 36.30 -10.08
N VAL A 285 -0.83 36.80 -10.72
CA VAL A 285 -0.83 37.21 -12.13
C VAL A 285 0.05 36.23 -12.90
N LYS A 286 -0.51 35.56 -13.92
CA LYS A 286 0.16 34.52 -14.72
C LYS A 286 0.04 34.83 -16.20
N ILE A 287 1.07 34.54 -16.99
CA ILE A 287 0.94 34.52 -18.45
C ILE A 287 0.13 33.29 -18.90
N SER A 288 -0.82 33.49 -19.82
CA SER A 288 -1.83 32.50 -20.23
C SER A 288 -1.79 32.29 -21.75
N ALA A 289 -0.63 31.84 -22.24
CA ALA A 289 -0.41 31.52 -23.65
C ALA A 289 -0.12 30.01 -23.82
N SER A 290 -0.59 29.41 -24.92
CA SER A 290 -0.54 27.96 -25.18
C SER A 290 0.86 27.44 -25.56
N ASP A 291 1.78 28.35 -25.89
CA ASP A 291 3.18 28.11 -26.25
C ASP A 291 4.14 28.20 -25.04
N ILE A 292 3.71 28.75 -23.89
CA ILE A 292 4.55 28.92 -22.69
C ILE A 292 4.26 27.85 -21.64
N LEU A 293 4.94 26.71 -21.76
CA LEU A 293 4.84 25.58 -20.82
C LEU A 293 5.60 25.80 -19.49
N HIS A 294 6.80 26.40 -19.53
CA HIS A 294 7.69 26.56 -18.36
C HIS A 294 7.64 27.98 -17.76
N LYS A 295 6.44 28.39 -17.33
CA LYS A 295 6.13 29.79 -16.94
C LYS A 295 7.00 30.36 -15.82
N THR A 296 7.25 29.60 -14.76
CA THR A 296 7.98 30.08 -13.56
C THR A 296 9.42 30.46 -13.87
N GLU A 297 10.11 29.67 -14.70
CA GLU A 297 11.50 29.89 -15.11
C GLU A 297 11.66 31.16 -15.97
N GLN A 298 10.59 31.54 -16.68
CA GLN A 298 10.53 32.76 -17.50
C GLN A 298 10.01 33.98 -16.72
N LYS A 299 9.84 33.89 -15.39
CA LYS A 299 9.16 34.90 -14.55
C LYS A 299 7.73 35.23 -15.03
N GLY A 300 7.05 34.26 -15.63
CA GLY A 300 5.66 34.33 -16.12
C GLY A 300 4.59 34.12 -15.04
N VAL A 301 4.96 34.18 -13.76
CA VAL A 301 4.07 34.12 -12.59
C VAL A 301 4.53 35.14 -11.55
N LEU A 302 3.61 35.98 -11.06
CA LEU A 302 3.80 36.91 -9.95
C LEU A 302 2.78 36.58 -8.85
N LEU A 303 3.27 36.28 -7.65
CA LEU A 303 2.48 35.82 -6.51
C LEU A 303 2.27 36.94 -5.49
N GLY A 304 1.17 36.87 -4.74
CA GLY A 304 0.99 37.68 -3.53
C GLY A 304 0.71 39.15 -3.79
N ILE A 305 0.06 39.48 -4.90
CA ILE A 305 -0.43 40.83 -5.20
C ILE A 305 -1.49 41.21 -4.16
N ARG A 306 -1.34 42.33 -3.47
CA ARG A 306 -2.11 42.68 -2.26
C ARG A 306 -3.24 43.67 -2.49
N ASP A 307 -3.14 44.49 -3.53
CA ASP A 307 -4.10 45.53 -3.87
C ASP A 307 -4.10 45.86 -5.37
N GLN A 308 -4.98 46.78 -5.75
CA GLN A 308 -5.18 47.23 -7.12
C GLN A 308 -3.95 47.89 -7.75
N ALA A 309 -3.15 48.64 -6.98
CA ALA A 309 -1.97 49.32 -7.49
C ALA A 309 -0.84 48.31 -7.78
N GLU A 310 -0.69 47.30 -6.92
CA GLU A 310 0.20 46.17 -7.19
C GLU A 310 -0.25 45.34 -8.40
N LEU A 311 -1.57 45.17 -8.59
CA LEU A 311 -2.12 44.46 -9.76
C LEU A 311 -1.80 45.19 -11.07
N GLU A 312 -2.01 46.51 -11.10
CA GLU A 312 -1.69 47.36 -12.25
C GLU A 312 -0.19 47.31 -12.60
N ALA A 313 0.68 47.39 -11.59
CA ALA A 313 2.12 47.25 -11.76
C ALA A 313 2.51 45.85 -12.29
N ALA A 314 1.93 44.78 -11.74
CA ALA A 314 2.21 43.40 -12.14
C ALA A 314 1.75 43.08 -13.58
N VAL A 315 0.61 43.63 -14.02
CA VAL A 315 0.13 43.47 -15.40
C VAL A 315 0.98 44.27 -16.39
N ALA A 316 1.39 45.50 -16.03
CA ALA A 316 2.31 46.29 -16.86
C ALA A 316 3.68 45.59 -17.01
N ASP A 317 4.22 45.07 -15.90
CA ASP A 317 5.44 44.25 -15.86
C ASP A 317 5.32 43.00 -16.76
N MET A 318 4.23 42.25 -16.68
CA MET A 318 3.94 41.13 -17.58
C MET A 318 3.91 41.53 -19.06
N ARG A 319 3.17 42.59 -19.41
CA ARG A 319 3.05 43.04 -20.81
C ARG A 319 4.35 43.53 -21.40
N SER A 320 5.23 44.13 -20.60
CA SER A 320 6.57 44.54 -21.04
C SER A 320 7.44 43.35 -21.47
N ARG A 321 7.19 42.16 -20.92
CA ARG A 321 7.92 40.91 -21.21
C ARG A 321 7.21 40.07 -22.27
N PHE A 322 5.89 40.07 -22.28
CA PHE A 322 5.02 39.19 -23.06
C PHE A 322 3.94 40.01 -23.79
N ALA A 323 4.34 40.82 -24.77
CA ALA A 323 3.49 41.83 -25.41
C ALA A 323 2.21 41.29 -26.09
N THR A 324 2.18 40.01 -26.46
CA THR A 324 1.09 39.38 -27.24
C THR A 324 0.34 38.29 -26.48
N GLY A 325 0.68 38.03 -25.20
CA GLY A 325 0.06 36.95 -24.42
C GLY A 325 -1.06 37.45 -23.52
N ASP A 326 -2.14 36.69 -23.46
CA ASP A 326 -3.22 36.92 -22.49
C ASP A 326 -2.73 36.68 -21.06
N ILE A 327 -3.29 37.41 -20.10
CA ILE A 327 -2.88 37.36 -18.69
C ILE A 327 -4.02 36.81 -17.85
N LEU A 328 -3.75 35.75 -17.08
CA LEU A 328 -4.69 35.21 -16.10
C LEU A 328 -4.44 35.88 -14.74
N VAL A 329 -5.45 36.58 -14.21
CA VAL A 329 -5.46 37.10 -12.84
C VAL A 329 -6.34 36.18 -12.01
N GLU A 330 -5.84 35.68 -10.88
CA GLU A 330 -6.44 34.58 -10.12
C GLU A 330 -6.38 34.81 -8.61
N GLU A 331 -7.41 34.41 -7.87
CA GLU A 331 -7.41 34.38 -6.39
C GLU A 331 -6.28 33.46 -5.89
N MET A 332 -5.45 33.95 -4.95
CA MET A 332 -4.37 33.15 -4.39
C MET A 332 -4.90 32.23 -3.29
N GLU A 333 -4.89 30.93 -3.56
CA GLU A 333 -5.27 29.92 -2.56
C GLU A 333 -4.38 29.94 -1.32
N GLY A 334 -4.97 29.56 -0.19
CA GLY A 334 -4.29 29.47 1.10
C GLY A 334 -3.22 28.38 1.13
N ARG A 335 -2.42 28.36 2.21
CA ARG A 335 -1.46 27.26 2.45
C ARG A 335 -2.22 25.95 2.71
N GLY A 336 -2.33 25.12 1.69
CA GLY A 336 -2.82 23.75 1.77
C GLY A 336 -1.69 22.72 1.72
N MET A 337 -2.06 21.47 1.46
CA MET A 337 -1.09 20.45 1.03
C MET A 337 -1.14 20.32 -0.48
N GLU A 338 0.04 20.40 -1.10
CA GLU A 338 0.19 20.22 -2.54
C GLU A 338 0.10 18.73 -2.91
N MET A 339 -0.60 18.44 -4.00
CA MET A 339 -0.76 17.10 -4.57
C MET A 339 -0.46 17.19 -6.06
N ILE A 340 0.19 16.16 -6.60
CA ILE A 340 0.33 15.98 -8.06
C ILE A 340 -0.62 14.87 -8.51
N VAL A 341 -1.33 15.11 -9.61
CA VAL A 341 -2.10 14.10 -10.35
C VAL A 341 -1.71 14.22 -11.82
N GLY A 342 -1.41 13.09 -12.47
CA GLY A 342 -0.95 13.07 -13.86
C GLY A 342 -1.36 11.82 -14.61
N LEU A 343 -1.33 11.90 -15.93
CA LEU A 343 -1.57 10.77 -16.83
C LEU A 343 -0.27 10.35 -17.50
N VAL A 344 0.00 9.05 -17.53
CA VAL A 344 1.16 8.45 -18.20
C VAL A 344 0.66 7.40 -19.18
N ARG A 345 1.21 7.40 -20.40
CA ARG A 345 0.96 6.36 -21.39
C ARG A 345 2.09 5.33 -21.33
N ASP A 346 1.87 4.27 -20.56
CA ASP A 346 2.81 3.14 -20.44
C ASP A 346 2.72 2.22 -21.67
N SER A 347 3.85 1.63 -22.08
CA SER A 347 3.94 0.75 -23.26
C SER A 347 3.20 -0.59 -23.10
N THR A 348 3.01 -1.05 -21.86
CA THR A 348 2.41 -2.35 -21.53
C THR A 348 0.96 -2.19 -21.07
N PHE A 349 0.70 -1.24 -20.17
CA PHE A 349 -0.63 -1.05 -19.56
C PHE A 349 -1.48 0.05 -20.20
N GLY A 350 -0.90 0.84 -21.11
CA GLY A 350 -1.58 1.96 -21.76
C GLY A 350 -1.76 3.14 -20.82
N LEU A 351 -2.90 3.83 -20.93
CA LEU A 351 -3.15 5.03 -20.14
C LEU A 351 -3.34 4.68 -18.66
N SER A 352 -2.49 5.27 -17.83
CA SER A 352 -2.43 5.06 -16.39
C SER A 352 -2.47 6.41 -15.68
N ILE A 353 -3.13 6.46 -14.53
CA ILE A 353 -3.17 7.63 -13.66
C ILE A 353 -2.13 7.48 -12.56
N MET A 354 -1.50 8.60 -12.22
CA MET A 354 -0.52 8.76 -11.16
C MET A 354 -1.04 9.81 -10.18
N CYS A 355 -0.88 9.57 -8.88
CA CYS A 355 -0.99 10.63 -7.89
C CYS A 355 0.11 10.53 -6.83
N GLY A 356 0.42 11.65 -6.19
CA GLY A 356 1.34 11.71 -5.06
C GLY A 356 1.34 13.07 -4.38
N LEU A 357 2.18 13.23 -3.37
CA LEU A 357 2.43 14.54 -2.78
C LEU A 357 3.10 15.45 -3.81
N GLY A 358 2.66 16.70 -3.88
CA GLY A 358 3.16 17.73 -4.80
C GLY A 358 4.26 18.61 -4.20
N GLY A 359 4.60 19.67 -4.91
CA GLY A 359 5.60 20.66 -4.52
C GLY A 359 7.05 20.26 -4.81
N THR A 360 7.97 21.14 -4.45
CA THR A 360 9.40 21.04 -4.80
C THR A 360 10.12 19.82 -4.24
N THR A 361 9.51 19.10 -3.30
CA THR A 361 10.06 17.88 -2.69
C THR A 361 9.46 16.59 -3.27
N ALA A 362 8.43 16.67 -4.13
CA ALA A 362 7.77 15.52 -4.74
C ALA A 362 8.75 14.63 -5.53
N GLU A 363 9.59 15.26 -6.35
CA GLU A 363 10.61 14.60 -7.18
C GLU A 363 11.66 13.85 -6.32
N LEU A 364 12.00 14.41 -5.15
CA LEU A 364 13.02 13.86 -4.25
C LEU A 364 12.53 12.59 -3.55
N TYR A 365 11.30 12.59 -3.02
CA TYR A 365 10.77 11.46 -2.27
C TYR A 365 10.18 10.34 -3.13
N GLN A 366 9.85 10.67 -4.39
CA GLN A 366 9.20 9.78 -5.36
C GLN A 366 7.98 9.05 -4.77
N ASP A 367 7.22 9.75 -3.91
CA ASP A 367 6.07 9.22 -3.18
C ASP A 367 4.82 9.33 -4.06
N VAL A 368 4.74 8.44 -5.06
CA VAL A 368 3.67 8.38 -6.06
C VAL A 368 3.11 6.97 -6.22
N ALA A 369 1.79 6.88 -6.25
CA ALA A 369 1.01 5.68 -6.55
C ALA A 369 0.54 5.72 -8.02
N PHE A 370 0.39 4.53 -8.63
CA PHE A 370 -0.08 4.36 -10.00
C PHE A 370 -1.29 3.42 -10.05
N ARG A 371 -2.17 3.62 -11.03
CA ARG A 371 -3.24 2.69 -11.41
C ARG A 371 -3.49 2.75 -12.92
N LYS A 372 -3.90 1.62 -13.52
CA LYS A 372 -4.34 1.57 -14.92
C LYS A 372 -5.76 2.12 -15.01
N LEU A 373 -6.05 2.97 -16.00
CA LEU A 373 -7.40 3.46 -16.24
C LEU A 373 -8.31 2.41 -16.94
N PRO A 374 -9.64 2.47 -16.73
CA PRO A 374 -10.34 3.34 -15.77
C PRO A 374 -10.10 2.90 -14.31
N ILE A 375 -10.30 3.83 -13.37
CA ILE A 375 -10.22 3.58 -11.92
C ILE A 375 -11.56 3.84 -11.23
N THR A 376 -11.81 3.18 -10.11
CA THR A 376 -12.95 3.46 -9.23
C THR A 376 -12.59 4.51 -8.17
N ARG A 377 -13.59 5.08 -7.46
CA ARG A 377 -13.32 5.93 -6.29
C ARG A 377 -12.54 5.17 -5.21
N ARG A 378 -12.80 3.87 -5.05
CA ARG A 378 -12.05 2.99 -4.15
C ARG A 378 -10.57 2.90 -4.54
N ASP A 379 -10.26 2.74 -5.83
CA ASP A 379 -8.87 2.70 -6.29
C ASP A 379 -8.15 4.04 -6.01
N ALA A 380 -8.85 5.18 -6.13
CA ALA A 380 -8.31 6.49 -5.75
C ALA A 380 -8.05 6.60 -4.23
N ASP A 381 -8.99 6.16 -3.38
CA ASP A 381 -8.78 6.09 -1.92
C ASP A 381 -7.61 5.17 -1.54
N GLU A 382 -7.43 4.04 -2.25
CA GLU A 382 -6.28 3.13 -2.07
C GLU A 382 -4.96 3.79 -2.49
N MET A 383 -4.92 4.49 -3.64
CA MET A 383 -3.75 5.25 -4.09
C MET A 383 -3.32 6.32 -3.08
N LEU A 384 -4.27 7.04 -2.46
CA LEU A 384 -3.97 8.06 -1.47
C LEU A 384 -3.40 7.47 -0.16
N ARG A 385 -3.88 6.29 0.26
CA ARG A 385 -3.36 5.57 1.44
C ARG A 385 -1.98 4.93 1.21
N GLU A 386 -1.63 4.65 -0.05
CA GLU A 386 -0.32 4.09 -0.44
C GLU A 386 0.84 5.08 -0.31
N LEU A 387 0.54 6.39 -0.29
CA LEU A 387 1.55 7.42 -0.10
C LEU A 387 2.17 7.29 1.30
N LYS A 388 3.51 7.34 1.40
CA LYS A 388 4.23 7.34 2.68
C LYS A 388 3.76 8.50 3.56
N GLY A 389 3.45 9.64 2.94
CA GLY A 389 2.91 10.82 3.61
C GLY A 389 1.37 10.87 3.77
N HIS A 390 0.63 9.77 3.55
CA HIS A 390 -0.85 9.79 3.63
C HIS A 390 -1.40 10.36 4.95
N LYS A 391 -0.68 10.23 6.07
CA LYS A 391 -1.08 10.82 7.37
C LYS A 391 -1.19 12.34 7.36
N LEU A 392 -0.54 13.01 6.40
CA LEU A 392 -0.74 14.45 6.18
C LEU A 392 -2.13 14.75 5.58
N LEU A 393 -2.71 13.81 4.80
CA LEU A 393 -4.08 13.91 4.26
C LEU A 393 -5.14 13.70 5.36
N GLU A 394 -4.77 13.03 6.44
CA GLU A 394 -5.61 12.83 7.63
C GLU A 394 -5.56 14.04 8.60
N GLY A 395 -4.70 15.02 8.32
CA GLY A 395 -4.55 16.27 9.07
C GLY A 395 -3.32 16.28 9.97
N PHE A 396 -2.45 17.29 9.80
CA PHE A 396 -1.22 17.41 10.59
C PHE A 396 -0.88 18.87 10.89
N ARG A 397 -0.71 19.22 12.18
CA ARG A 397 -0.29 20.56 12.65
C ARG A 397 -1.08 21.73 12.03
N GLY A 398 -2.40 21.57 11.89
CA GLY A 398 -3.28 22.61 11.32
C GLY A 398 -3.41 22.58 9.80
N ILE A 399 -2.59 21.79 9.08
CA ILE A 399 -2.84 21.45 7.68
C ILE A 399 -4.06 20.53 7.64
N LYS A 400 -5.06 20.90 6.82
CA LYS A 400 -6.19 20.06 6.45
C LYS A 400 -6.10 19.77 4.95
N ALA A 401 -6.35 18.53 4.55
CA ALA A 401 -6.68 18.22 3.18
C ALA A 401 -8.19 18.42 2.97
N ASP A 402 -8.57 18.87 1.77
CA ASP A 402 -9.94 18.80 1.27
C ASP A 402 -10.17 17.36 0.73
N ARG A 403 -11.24 16.67 1.15
CA ARG A 403 -11.40 15.21 0.97
C ARG A 403 -12.83 14.75 0.68
#